data_AF-A0A952L258-F1
#
_entry.id   AF-A0A952L258-F1
#
_cell.length_a   1.000
_cell.length_b   1.000
_cell.length_c   1.000
_cell.angle_alpha   90.00
_cell.angle_beta   90.00
_cell.angle_gamma   90.00
#
_symmetry.space_group_name_H-M   'P 1'
#
loop_
_entity.id
_entity.type
_entity.pdbx_description
1 polymer ?
#
loop_
_entity_poly.entity_id
_entity_poly.type
_entity_poly.pdbx_seq_one_letter_code
_entity_poly.pdbx_strand_id
1 'polypeptide(L)'
;MGISTRKSKARRLIAAANELLAIANELERGESAAAEDEPEEAGPSPLLRHDAVMFGELALNLYRDRRRRGRIFGDEALFGEPAWDLLLDLFIAAKEGKRVPVTSACIGAAVPTTTALRWISLLEERGLIVRENDASDARRVFVRLSADAYAKMVRYFAESRRAIGLIEPGTEGALVREVG
;
A
#
# COMPACT_ATOMS: atom_id res chain seq x y z
N MET A 1 8.97 13.42 54.76
CA MET A 1 9.84 14.43 54.13
C MET A 1 10.50 13.98 52.79
N GLY A 2 10.00 12.96 52.07
CA GLY A 2 10.74 12.29 50.96
C GLY A 2 10.11 12.30 49.55
N ILE A 3 9.12 13.16 49.28
CA ILE A 3 8.45 13.25 47.96
C ILE A 3 9.02 14.40 47.11
N SER A 4 9.37 15.53 47.74
CA SER A 4 9.94 16.71 47.05
C SER A 4 11.30 16.42 46.41
N THR A 5 12.15 15.63 47.07
CA THR A 5 13.49 15.23 46.60
C THR A 5 13.48 14.25 45.43
N ARG A 6 12.43 13.43 45.29
CA ARG A 6 12.29 12.54 44.12
C ARG A 6 11.86 13.32 42.87
N LYS A 7 10.96 14.29 43.03
CA LYS A 7 10.50 15.16 41.93
C LYS A 7 11.61 16.09 41.44
N SER A 8 12.46 16.59 42.35
CA SER A 8 13.63 17.40 41.98
C SER A 8 14.72 16.58 41.29
N LYS A 9 14.97 15.34 41.74
CA LYS A 9 15.86 14.39 41.04
C LYS A 9 15.33 14.03 39.65
N ALA A 10 14.04 13.75 39.52
CA ALA A 10 13.41 13.46 38.22
C ALA A 10 13.53 14.65 37.25
N ARG A 11 13.31 15.88 37.72
CA ARG A 11 13.49 17.10 36.89
C ARG A 11 14.94 17.30 36.46
N ARG A 12 15.91 17.04 37.33
CA ARG A 12 17.33 17.09 36.98
C ARG A 12 17.73 16.03 35.97
N LEU A 13 17.18 14.83 36.08
CA LEU A 13 17.40 13.76 35.09
C LEU A 13 16.80 14.10 33.73
N ILE A 14 15.60 14.69 33.70
CA ILE A 14 14.97 15.14 32.44
C ILE A 14 15.79 16.27 31.80
N ALA A 15 16.27 17.24 32.60
CA ALA A 15 17.13 18.31 32.10
C ALA A 15 18.44 17.77 31.53
N ALA A 16 19.11 16.87 32.24
CA ALA A 16 20.34 16.24 31.77
C ALA A 16 20.10 15.39 30.50
N ALA A 17 18.97 14.68 30.40
CA ALA A 17 18.61 13.93 29.19
C ALA A 17 18.38 14.86 27.99
N ASN A 18 17.73 16.01 28.20
CA ASN A 18 17.51 17.00 27.15
C ASN A 18 18.82 17.67 26.69
N GLU A 19 19.75 17.93 27.62
CA GLU A 19 21.08 18.44 27.27
C GLU A 19 21.90 17.41 26.48
N LEU A 20 21.86 16.13 26.88
CA LEU A 20 22.54 15.06 26.14
C LEU A 20 21.94 14.87 24.74
N LEU A 21 20.62 14.99 24.59
CA LEU A 21 19.94 14.97 23.29
C LEU A 21 20.33 16.18 22.42
N ALA A 22 20.51 17.37 23.02
CA ALA A 22 20.95 18.55 22.29
C ALA A 22 22.39 18.41 21.78
N ILE A 23 23.30 17.91 22.62
CA ILE A 23 24.71 17.66 22.26
C ILE A 23 24.80 16.57 21.19
N ALA A 24 24.03 15.49 21.29
CA ALA A 24 23.98 14.45 20.27
C ALA A 24 23.55 15.00 18.90
N ASN A 25 22.51 15.85 18.86
CA ASN A 25 22.08 16.52 17.63
C ASN A 25 23.12 17.53 17.09
N GLU A 26 23.91 18.17 17.94
CA GLU A 26 25.00 19.05 17.50
C GLU A 26 26.16 18.28 16.88
N LEU A 27 26.48 17.09 17.43
CA LEU A 27 27.48 16.19 16.87
C LEU A 27 27.04 15.59 15.53
N GLU A 28 25.77 15.18 15.41
CA GLU A 28 25.19 14.73 14.13
C GLU A 28 25.22 15.83 13.06
N ARG A 29 24.98 17.10 13.43
CA ARG A 29 25.10 18.24 12.52
C ARG A 29 26.55 18.54 12.11
N GLY A 30 27.52 18.28 12.99
CA GLY A 30 28.94 18.48 12.71
C GLY A 30 29.54 17.43 11.78
N GLU A 31 29.03 16.20 11.80
CA GLU A 31 29.46 15.10 10.93
C GLU A 31 28.80 15.12 9.54
N SER A 32 27.74 15.90 9.36
CA SER A 32 26.93 15.96 8.12
C SER A 32 27.36 17.06 7.13
N ALA A 33 28.47 17.77 7.37
CA ALA A 33 28.93 18.86 6.49
C ALA A 33 29.57 18.43 5.14
N ALA A 34 29.45 17.16 4.74
CA ALA A 34 30.10 16.64 3.53
C ALA A 34 29.21 15.78 2.60
N ALA A 35 27.88 15.81 2.73
CA ALA A 35 27.00 15.21 1.72
C ALA A 35 25.72 16.06 1.57
N GLU A 36 25.52 16.54 0.35
CA GLU A 36 24.56 17.55 -0.09
C GLU A 36 23.09 17.06 -0.05
N ASP A 37 22.20 17.96 0.40
CA ASP A 37 20.74 18.10 0.16
C ASP A 37 19.84 16.84 0.09
N GLU A 38 19.25 16.47 1.23
CA GLU A 38 17.98 15.69 1.30
C GLU A 38 16.99 16.43 2.22
N PRO A 39 15.77 16.80 1.77
CA PRO A 39 14.81 17.52 2.60
C PRO A 39 14.08 16.58 3.57
N GLU A 40 14.11 17.00 4.84
CA GLU A 40 13.36 16.57 6.02
C GLU A 40 11.93 16.03 5.75
N GLU A 41 11.71 14.72 5.96
CA GLU A 41 10.41 14.05 5.79
C GLU A 41 9.37 14.52 6.84
N ALA A 42 8.55 15.49 6.46
CA ALA A 42 7.19 15.60 6.96
C ALA A 42 6.38 14.41 6.39
N GLY A 43 6.24 13.33 7.16
CA GLY A 43 5.50 12.14 6.74
C GLY A 43 4.10 12.47 6.17
N PRO A 44 3.56 11.65 5.26
CA PRO A 44 2.42 12.01 4.41
C PRO A 44 1.24 12.54 5.21
N SER A 45 0.65 13.66 4.77
CA SER A 45 -0.51 14.30 5.45
C SER A 45 -1.58 13.28 5.87
N PRO A 46 -2.31 13.47 6.99
CA PRO A 46 -3.32 12.52 7.48
C PRO A 46 -4.34 12.07 6.42
N LEU A 47 -4.76 12.98 5.52
CA LEU A 47 -5.64 12.68 4.39
C LEU A 47 -4.99 11.74 3.36
N LEU A 48 -3.69 11.92 3.07
CA LEU A 48 -2.93 11.05 2.16
C LEU A 48 -2.72 9.66 2.77
N ARG A 49 -2.51 9.58 4.09
CA ARG A 49 -2.45 8.29 4.83
C ARG A 49 -3.78 7.56 4.78
N HIS A 50 -4.90 8.26 5.06
CA HIS A 50 -6.24 7.69 4.98
C HIS A 50 -6.53 7.17 3.56
N ASP A 51 -6.22 7.96 2.53
CA ASP A 51 -6.37 7.56 1.13
C ASP A 51 -5.54 6.32 0.78
N ALA A 52 -4.30 6.25 1.27
CA ALA A 52 -3.44 5.11 1.05
C ALA A 52 -3.99 3.81 1.66
N VAL A 53 -4.55 3.86 2.86
CA VAL A 53 -5.21 2.72 3.53
C VAL A 53 -6.46 2.31 2.75
N MET A 54 -7.34 3.28 2.45
CA MET A 54 -8.58 3.05 1.72
C MET A 54 -8.36 2.41 0.34
N PHE A 55 -7.33 2.83 -0.41
CA PHE A 55 -7.04 2.25 -1.72
C PHE A 55 -6.59 0.79 -1.63
N GLY A 56 -5.88 0.40 -0.57
CA GLY A 56 -5.53 -1.01 -0.33
C GLY A 56 -6.77 -1.87 -0.09
N GLU A 57 -7.70 -1.39 0.73
CA GLU A 57 -8.96 -2.09 1.00
C GLU A 57 -9.85 -2.20 -0.25
N LEU A 58 -9.96 -1.12 -1.02
CA LEU A 58 -10.69 -1.13 -2.29
C LEU A 58 -10.09 -2.15 -3.28
N ALA A 59 -8.76 -2.17 -3.43
CA ALA A 59 -8.08 -3.14 -4.27
C ALA A 59 -8.35 -4.58 -3.84
N LEU A 60 -8.28 -4.86 -2.53
CA LEU A 60 -8.57 -6.17 -1.97
C LEU A 60 -10.02 -6.60 -2.20
N ASN A 61 -10.97 -5.68 -2.03
CA ASN A 61 -12.39 -5.95 -2.27
C ASN A 61 -12.68 -6.23 -3.75
N LEU A 62 -12.11 -5.44 -4.65
CA LEU A 62 -12.18 -5.69 -6.10
C LEU A 62 -11.58 -7.04 -6.46
N TYR A 63 -10.38 -7.35 -5.98
CA TYR A 63 -9.74 -8.64 -6.22
C TYR A 63 -10.60 -9.81 -5.73
N ARG A 64 -11.17 -9.71 -4.52
CA ARG A 64 -12.05 -10.73 -3.94
C ARG A 64 -13.37 -10.88 -4.71
N ASP A 65 -13.96 -9.78 -5.17
CA ASP A 65 -15.17 -9.80 -5.99
C ASP A 65 -14.94 -10.58 -7.29
N ARG A 66 -13.83 -10.27 -7.98
CA ARG A 66 -13.45 -10.98 -9.22
C ARG A 66 -13.35 -12.49 -9.01
N ARG A 67 -12.70 -12.94 -7.93
CA ARG A 67 -12.64 -14.36 -7.54
C ARG A 67 -13.98 -14.95 -7.14
N ARG A 68 -14.83 -14.14 -6.49
CA ARG A 68 -16.17 -14.55 -6.05
C ARG A 68 -17.07 -14.89 -7.24
N ARG A 69 -16.94 -14.22 -8.38
CA ARG A 69 -17.68 -14.56 -9.61
C ARG A 69 -17.45 -16.01 -10.04
N GLY A 70 -16.20 -16.41 -10.25
CA GLY A 70 -15.88 -17.80 -10.63
C GLY A 70 -16.43 -18.84 -9.65
N ARG A 71 -16.31 -18.58 -8.34
CA ARG A 71 -16.83 -19.49 -7.30
C ARG A 71 -18.35 -19.61 -7.29
N ILE A 72 -19.09 -18.51 -7.48
CA ILE A 72 -20.56 -18.53 -7.46
C ILE A 72 -21.11 -19.24 -8.70
N PHE A 73 -20.52 -18.98 -9.86
CA PHE A 73 -20.98 -19.54 -11.12
C PHE A 73 -20.39 -20.92 -11.43
N GLY A 74 -19.46 -21.41 -10.59
CA GLY A 74 -18.87 -22.75 -10.72
C GLY A 74 -17.85 -22.90 -11.85
N ASP A 75 -17.43 -21.81 -12.47
CA ASP A 75 -16.44 -21.78 -13.55
C ASP A 75 -15.47 -20.60 -13.36
N GLU A 76 -14.26 -20.92 -12.92
CA GLU A 76 -13.22 -19.91 -12.67
C GLU A 76 -12.61 -19.35 -13.96
N ALA A 77 -12.65 -20.09 -15.07
CA ALA A 77 -12.06 -19.68 -16.33
C ALA A 77 -12.91 -18.63 -17.07
N LEU A 78 -14.21 -18.59 -16.78
CA LEU A 78 -15.16 -17.74 -17.49
C LEU A 78 -15.01 -16.23 -17.19
N PHE A 79 -14.46 -15.86 -16.03
CA PHE A 79 -14.46 -14.46 -15.53
C PHE A 79 -13.06 -13.86 -15.31
N GLY A 80 -12.02 -14.43 -15.93
CA GLY A 80 -10.63 -14.02 -15.74
C GLY A 80 -10.24 -12.74 -16.48
N GLU A 81 -9.53 -11.83 -15.78
CA GLU A 81 -8.73 -10.76 -16.43
C GLU A 81 -7.33 -10.80 -15.83
N PRO A 82 -6.49 -11.77 -16.23
CA PRO A 82 -5.25 -12.10 -15.55
C PRO A 82 -4.29 -10.92 -15.42
N ALA A 83 -4.28 -10.01 -16.40
CA ALA A 83 -3.50 -8.78 -16.32
C ALA A 83 -3.95 -7.88 -15.15
N TRP A 84 -5.26 -7.68 -15.02
CA TRP A 84 -5.83 -6.85 -13.95
C TRP A 84 -5.71 -7.52 -12.59
N ASP A 85 -5.94 -8.83 -12.53
CA ASP A 85 -5.78 -9.63 -11.31
C ASP A 85 -4.34 -9.56 -10.77
N LEU A 86 -3.33 -9.63 -11.66
CA LEU A 86 -1.92 -9.41 -11.31
C LEU A 86 -1.65 -7.98 -10.80
N LEU A 87 -2.19 -6.95 -11.47
CA LEU A 87 -1.98 -5.57 -11.05
C LEU A 87 -2.59 -5.30 -9.66
N LEU A 88 -3.77 -5.86 -9.38
CA LEU A 88 -4.42 -5.77 -8.07
C LEU A 88 -3.60 -6.49 -6.99
N ASP A 89 -3.20 -7.74 -7.24
CA ASP A 89 -2.40 -8.53 -6.29
C ASP A 89 -1.09 -7.84 -5.92
N LEU A 90 -0.36 -7.35 -6.93
CA LEU A 90 0.90 -6.62 -6.71
C LEU A 90 0.70 -5.25 -6.04
N PHE A 91 -0.41 -4.56 -6.32
CA PHE A 91 -0.75 -3.30 -5.64
C PHE A 91 -1.04 -3.54 -4.16
N ILE A 92 -1.80 -4.58 -3.82
CA ILE A 92 -2.09 -4.98 -2.44
C ILE A 92 -0.79 -5.30 -1.71
N ALA A 93 0.07 -6.13 -2.30
CA ALA A 93 1.36 -6.49 -1.71
C ALA A 93 2.26 -5.26 -1.51
N ALA A 94 2.27 -4.32 -2.46
CA ALA A 94 3.01 -3.07 -2.34
C ALA A 94 2.50 -2.19 -1.18
N LYS A 95 1.17 -2.14 -0.96
CA LYS A 95 0.58 -1.44 0.20
C LYS A 95 0.92 -2.11 1.54
N GLU A 96 1.11 -3.42 1.54
CA GLU A 96 1.53 -4.19 2.71
C GLU A 96 3.06 -4.24 2.92
N GLY A 97 3.85 -3.61 2.04
CA GLY A 97 5.32 -3.65 2.08
C GLY A 97 5.89 -5.05 1.82
N LYS A 98 5.14 -5.93 1.14
CA LYS A 98 5.54 -7.32 0.85
C LYS A 98 6.14 -7.45 -0.53
N ARG A 99 7.20 -8.24 -0.64
CA ARG A 99 7.74 -8.70 -1.93
C ARG A 99 6.97 -9.93 -2.40
N VAL A 100 6.63 -10.01 -3.68
CA VAL A 100 5.83 -11.11 -4.24
C VAL A 100 6.71 -12.02 -5.09
N PRO A 101 6.96 -13.28 -4.68
CA PRO A 101 7.64 -14.24 -5.55
C PRO A 101 6.84 -14.50 -6.82
N VAL A 102 7.49 -14.77 -7.94
CA VAL A 102 6.81 -15.12 -9.22
C VAL A 102 5.79 -16.25 -9.04
N THR A 103 6.12 -17.27 -8.23
CA THR A 103 5.19 -18.37 -7.94
C THR A 103 3.91 -17.90 -7.25
N SER A 104 4.01 -16.93 -6.33
CA SER A 104 2.85 -16.32 -5.67
C SER A 104 2.05 -15.47 -6.64
N ALA A 105 2.73 -14.68 -7.48
CA ALA A 105 2.06 -13.87 -8.50
C ALA A 105 1.28 -14.74 -9.50
N CYS A 106 1.79 -15.92 -9.85
CA CYS A 106 1.05 -16.88 -10.68
C CYS A 106 -0.28 -17.32 -10.05
N ILE A 107 -0.31 -17.51 -8.73
CA ILE A 107 -1.55 -17.79 -7.99
C ILE A 107 -2.47 -16.55 -8.05
N GLY A 108 -1.90 -15.36 -7.89
CA GLY A 108 -2.59 -14.06 -7.99
C GLY A 108 -3.33 -13.84 -9.31
N ALA A 109 -2.76 -14.32 -10.43
CA ALA A 109 -3.29 -14.15 -11.79
C ALA A 109 -4.58 -14.90 -12.11
N ALA A 110 -5.04 -15.81 -11.25
CA ALA A 110 -6.29 -16.59 -11.45
C ALA A 110 -6.33 -17.50 -12.68
N VAL A 111 -5.17 -17.90 -13.20
CA VAL A 111 -5.05 -18.70 -14.42
C VAL A 111 -3.98 -19.78 -14.26
N PRO A 112 -3.93 -20.81 -15.13
CA PRO A 112 -2.85 -21.79 -15.10
C PRO A 112 -1.46 -21.14 -15.12
N THR A 113 -0.49 -21.74 -14.43
CA THR A 113 0.85 -21.17 -14.20
C THR A 113 1.54 -20.73 -15.49
N THR A 114 1.49 -21.53 -16.57
CA THR A 114 2.12 -21.19 -17.85
C THR A 114 1.49 -19.95 -18.49
N THR A 115 0.17 -19.80 -18.36
CA THR A 115 -0.57 -18.61 -18.81
C THR A 115 -0.20 -17.40 -17.96
N ALA A 116 -0.11 -17.55 -16.64
CA ALA A 116 0.31 -16.48 -15.74
C ALA A 116 1.72 -15.98 -16.06
N LEU A 117 2.68 -16.88 -16.30
CA LEU A 117 4.04 -16.52 -16.69
C LEU A 117 4.09 -15.70 -17.98
N ARG A 118 3.27 -16.06 -18.99
CA ARG A 118 3.14 -15.26 -20.23
C ARG A 118 2.62 -13.85 -19.94
N TRP A 119 1.63 -13.71 -19.06
CA TRP A 119 1.11 -12.41 -18.67
C TRP A 119 2.11 -11.58 -17.87
N ILE A 120 2.87 -12.19 -16.96
CA ILE A 120 3.94 -11.49 -16.23
C ILE A 120 4.97 -10.96 -17.22
N SER A 121 5.44 -11.79 -18.18
CA SER A 121 6.39 -11.33 -19.20
C SER A 121 5.81 -10.21 -20.07
N LEU A 122 4.55 -10.33 -20.50
CA LEU A 122 3.89 -9.28 -21.28
C LEU A 122 3.76 -7.96 -20.48
N LEU A 123 3.38 -8.02 -19.21
CA LEU A 123 3.27 -6.82 -18.36
C LEU A 123 4.65 -6.21 -18.07
N GLU A 124 5.68 -7.02 -17.94
CA GLU A 124 7.08 -6.59 -17.83
C GLU A 124 7.55 -5.87 -19.11
N GLU A 125 7.30 -6.45 -20.29
CA GLU A 125 7.57 -5.82 -21.59
C GLU A 125 6.85 -4.47 -21.77
N ARG A 126 5.66 -4.33 -21.18
CA ARG A 126 4.89 -3.08 -21.18
C ARG A 126 5.32 -2.10 -20.09
N GLY A 127 6.34 -2.42 -19.30
CA GLY A 127 6.86 -1.57 -18.22
C GLY A 127 5.90 -1.45 -17.03
N LEU A 128 4.94 -2.37 -16.89
CA LEU A 128 3.97 -2.36 -15.79
C LEU A 128 4.45 -3.16 -14.57
N ILE A 129 5.25 -4.19 -14.80
CA ILE A 129 5.87 -5.03 -13.77
C ILE A 129 7.39 -4.95 -13.90
N VAL A 130 8.09 -5.07 -12.79
CA VAL A 130 9.55 -5.22 -12.71
C VAL A 130 9.87 -6.54 -12.01
N ARG A 131 10.76 -7.35 -12.59
CA ARG A 131 11.36 -8.51 -11.93
C ARG A 131 12.62 -8.13 -11.19
N GLU A 132 12.79 -8.67 -9.99
CA GLU A 132 13.97 -8.50 -9.15
C GLU A 132 14.47 -9.86 -8.70
N ASN A 133 15.75 -10.13 -8.94
CA ASN A 133 16.39 -11.31 -8.39
C ASN A 133 16.63 -11.11 -6.89
N ASP A 134 16.47 -12.18 -6.10
CA ASP A 134 16.91 -12.19 -4.71
C ASP A 134 18.44 -12.18 -4.67
N ALA A 135 19.02 -11.24 -3.90
CA ALA A 135 20.45 -11.16 -3.67
C ALA A 135 20.98 -12.37 -2.90
N SER A 136 20.11 -13.09 -2.18
CA SER A 136 20.47 -14.23 -1.34
C SER A 136 20.21 -15.60 -1.99
N ASP A 137 19.32 -15.68 -2.98
CA ASP A 137 19.01 -16.92 -3.72
C ASP A 137 18.59 -16.63 -5.17
N ALA A 138 19.49 -16.84 -6.12
CA ALA A 138 19.24 -16.61 -7.55
C ALA A 138 18.06 -17.42 -8.13
N ARG A 139 17.54 -18.42 -7.40
CA ARG A 139 16.34 -19.20 -7.80
C ARG A 139 15.03 -18.47 -7.46
N ARG A 140 15.08 -17.44 -6.60
CA ARG A 140 13.92 -16.67 -6.19
C ARG A 140 13.87 -15.37 -6.98
N VAL A 141 12.92 -15.30 -7.89
CA VAL A 141 12.59 -14.06 -8.61
C VAL A 141 11.35 -13.48 -7.97
N PHE A 142 11.43 -12.21 -7.60
CA PHE A 142 10.32 -11.40 -7.13
C PHE A 142 9.79 -10.53 -8.25
N VAL A 143 8.51 -10.18 -8.17
CA VAL A 143 7.85 -9.23 -9.05
C VAL A 143 7.20 -8.14 -8.22
N ARG A 144 7.18 -6.93 -8.78
CA ARG A 144 6.44 -5.79 -8.23
C ARG A 144 5.94 -4.90 -9.36
N LEU A 145 5.05 -3.98 -9.03
CA LEU A 145 4.68 -2.91 -9.95
C LEU A 145 5.91 -2.02 -10.24
N SER A 146 5.98 -1.51 -11.46
CA SER A 146 6.82 -0.35 -11.76
C SER A 146 6.28 0.89 -11.04
N ALA A 147 7.12 1.92 -10.89
CA ALA A 147 6.69 3.18 -10.27
C ALA A 147 5.52 3.82 -11.05
N ASP A 148 5.58 3.78 -12.39
CA ASP A 148 4.52 4.28 -13.27
C ASP A 148 3.22 3.47 -13.12
N ALA A 149 3.29 2.13 -13.10
CA ALA A 149 2.10 1.30 -12.88
C ALA A 149 1.48 1.52 -11.51
N TYR A 150 2.29 1.68 -10.46
CA TYR A 150 1.80 2.02 -9.13
C TYR A 150 1.05 3.37 -9.13
N ALA A 151 1.62 4.41 -9.76
CA ALA A 151 0.96 5.70 -9.89
C ALA A 151 -0.36 5.61 -10.68
N LYS A 152 -0.41 4.80 -11.74
CA LYS A 152 -1.64 4.51 -12.50
C LYS A 152 -2.70 3.83 -11.64
N MET A 153 -2.32 2.87 -10.79
CA MET A 153 -3.23 2.22 -9.85
C MET A 153 -3.78 3.21 -8.82
N VAL A 154 -2.92 4.05 -8.25
CA VAL A 154 -3.37 5.12 -7.33
C VAL A 154 -4.37 6.06 -8.00
N ARG A 155 -4.09 6.49 -9.24
CA ARG A 155 -5.02 7.32 -10.02
C ARG A 155 -6.36 6.62 -10.25
N TYR A 156 -6.34 5.35 -10.66
CA TYR A 156 -7.54 4.54 -10.87
C TYR A 156 -8.43 4.50 -9.63
N PHE A 157 -7.87 4.27 -8.44
CA PHE A 157 -8.64 4.26 -7.20
C PHE A 157 -9.12 5.65 -6.77
N ALA A 158 -8.31 6.69 -7.00
CA ALA A 158 -8.71 8.07 -6.72
C ALA A 158 -9.92 8.50 -7.58
N GLU A 159 -9.95 8.12 -8.85
CA GLU A 159 -11.08 8.35 -9.76
C GLU A 159 -12.30 7.52 -9.38
N SER A 160 -12.10 6.24 -9.04
CA SER A 160 -13.19 5.34 -8.61
C SER A 160 -13.85 5.81 -7.30
N ARG A 161 -13.07 6.39 -6.36
CA ARG A 161 -13.61 6.97 -5.12
C ARG A 161 -14.55 8.13 -5.41
N ARG A 162 -14.23 9.00 -6.38
CA ARG A 162 -15.11 10.11 -6.76
C ARG A 162 -16.43 9.60 -7.31
N ALA A 163 -16.42 8.51 -8.08
CA ALA A 163 -17.64 7.89 -8.59
C ALA A 163 -18.50 7.29 -7.47
N ILE A 164 -17.90 6.65 -6.46
CA ILE A 164 -18.62 6.07 -5.31
C ILE A 164 -19.13 7.16 -4.36
N GLY A 165 -18.36 8.23 -4.14
CA GLY A 165 -18.78 9.39 -3.32
C GLY A 165 -19.89 10.25 -3.93
N LEU A 166 -20.22 10.05 -5.21
CA LEU A 166 -21.40 10.66 -5.86
C LEU A 166 -22.68 9.83 -5.65
N ILE A 167 -22.58 8.63 -5.07
CA ILE A 167 -23.71 7.82 -4.64
C ILE A 167 -23.94 8.11 -3.15
N GLU A 168 -24.55 9.25 -2.85
CA GLU A 168 -25.07 9.57 -1.51
C GLU A 168 -26.01 8.44 -1.03
N PRO A 169 -25.80 7.82 0.15
CA PRO A 169 -26.80 6.98 0.77
C PRO A 169 -27.88 7.89 1.40
N GLY A 170 -28.84 8.34 0.60
CA GLY A 170 -29.75 9.39 1.06
C GLY A 170 -31.08 9.58 0.32
N THR A 171 -31.61 8.56 -0.38
CA THR A 171 -32.97 8.66 -0.97
C THR A 171 -33.85 7.45 -0.67
N GLU A 172 -33.88 7.01 0.59
CA GLU A 172 -34.93 6.10 1.06
C GLU A 172 -35.52 6.67 2.35
N GLY A 173 -36.49 7.58 2.20
CA GLY A 173 -37.14 8.26 3.32
C GLY A 173 -38.30 9.19 2.96
N ALA A 174 -38.59 9.41 1.67
CA ALA A 174 -39.66 10.29 1.22
C ALA A 174 -40.75 9.54 0.42
N LEU A 175 -41.24 8.41 0.93
CA LEU A 175 -42.47 7.78 0.44
C LEU A 175 -43.28 7.17 1.61
N VAL A 176 -43.57 7.98 2.63
CA VAL A 176 -44.73 7.73 3.51
C VAL A 176 -45.35 9.09 3.84
N ARG A 177 -46.22 9.58 2.95
CA ARG A 177 -47.35 10.47 3.25
C ARG A 177 -48.04 10.89 1.94
N GLU A 178 -48.91 10.00 1.47
CA GLU A 178 -50.20 10.31 0.85
C GLU A 178 -50.74 8.97 0.36
N VAL A 179 -51.76 8.44 1.04
CA VAL A 179 -53.09 8.08 0.52
C VAL A 179 -53.81 7.34 1.66
N GLY A 180 -54.96 7.89 2.09
CA GLY A 180 -56.03 7.15 2.79
C GLY A 180 -56.02 7.22 4.30
#